data_AF-A0A5N7MFV4-F1
#
_entry.id   AF-A0A5N7MFV4-F1
#
_cell.length_a   1.000
_cell.length_b   1.000
_cell.length_c   1.000
_cell.angle_alpha   90.00
_cell.angle_beta   90.00
_cell.angle_gamma   90.00
#
_symmetry.space_group_name_H-M   'P 1'
#
loop_
_entity.id
_entity.type
_entity.pdbx_description
1 polymer ?
#
loop_
_entity_poly.entity_id
_entity_poly.type
_entity_poly.pdbx_seq_one_letter_code
_entity_poly.pdbx_strand_id
1 'polypeptide(L)' 'MGVSRRHPQDSTRINVLEPWDLQYWSDRWNVPRQHVVDAIRRVGDQVHDVAQALGKE' A
#
# COMPACT_ATOMS: atom_id res chain seq x y z
N MET A 1 -2.04 -28.85 -9.90
CA MET A 1 -1.06 -27.74 -9.97
C MET A 1 -1.84 -26.45 -9.73
N GLY A 2 -2.06 -26.06 -8.48
CA GLY A 2 -2.85 -24.87 -8.15
C GLY A 2 -2.03 -23.62 -8.45
N VAL A 3 -2.45 -22.83 -9.43
CA VAL A 3 -1.90 -21.50 -9.63
C VAL A 3 -2.32 -20.66 -8.44
N SER A 4 -1.42 -20.55 -7.46
CA SER A 4 -1.48 -19.53 -6.41
C SER A 4 -1.41 -18.19 -7.13
N ARG A 5 -2.57 -17.68 -7.56
CA ARG A 5 -2.76 -16.28 -7.93
C ARG A 5 -2.48 -15.53 -6.63
N ARG A 6 -1.20 -15.20 -6.41
CA ARG A 6 -0.78 -14.20 -5.46
C ARG A 6 -1.45 -12.92 -5.94
N HIS A 7 -2.70 -12.73 -5.51
CA HIS A 7 -3.38 -11.48 -5.73
C HIS A 7 -2.51 -10.40 -5.08
N PRO A 8 -2.45 -9.19 -5.65
CA PRO A 8 -1.81 -8.05 -5.01
C PRO A 8 -2.39 -7.73 -3.62
N GLN A 9 -3.50 -8.39 -3.24
CA GLN A 9 -4.07 -8.41 -1.90
C GLN A 9 -3.15 -9.06 -0.84
N ASP A 10 -2.23 -9.94 -1.24
CA ASP A 10 -1.22 -10.57 -0.36
C ASP A 10 0.10 -9.77 -0.33
N SER A 11 0.18 -8.68 -1.10
CA SER A 11 1.31 -7.76 -1.03
C SER A 11 1.27 -7.08 0.33
N THR A 12 2.12 -7.53 1.25
CA THR A 12 2.34 -6.93 2.57
C THR A 12 3.06 -5.59 2.48
N ARG A 13 3.54 -5.22 1.28
CA ARG A 13 4.35 -4.05 1.00
C ARG A 13 3.85 -3.32 -0.25
N ILE A 14 3.90 -1.99 -0.19
CA ILE A 14 3.56 -1.06 -1.25
C ILE A 14 4.81 -0.86 -2.09
N ASN A 15 4.73 -1.15 -3.38
CA ASN A 15 5.88 -0.93 -4.25
C ASN A 15 5.93 0.54 -4.70
N VAL A 16 6.70 1.38 -4.00
CA VAL A 16 6.86 2.80 -4.35
C VAL A 16 7.48 3.03 -5.73
N LEU A 17 8.18 2.03 -6.28
CA LEU A 17 8.76 2.09 -7.63
C LEU A 17 7.68 1.98 -8.71
N GLU A 18 6.52 1.43 -8.36
CA GLU A 18 5.40 1.23 -9.28
C GLU A 18 4.29 2.26 -9.02
N PRO A 19 4.12 3.27 -9.90
CA PRO A 19 3.17 4.36 -9.66
C PRO A 19 1.70 3.89 -9.66
N TRP A 20 1.42 2.74 -10.27
CA TRP A 20 0.09 2.12 -10.25
C TRP A 20 -0.22 1.48 -8.89
N ASP A 21 0.79 0.97 -8.17
CA ASP A 21 0.62 0.38 -6.84
C ASP A 21 0.28 1.47 -5.82
N LEU A 22 1.02 2.59 -5.85
CA LEU A 22 0.70 3.79 -5.08
C LEU A 22 -0.71 4.32 -5.38
N GLN A 23 -1.14 4.29 -6.64
CA GLN A 23 -2.50 4.71 -7.01
C GLN A 23 -3.57 3.76 -6.47
N TYR A 24 -3.33 2.44 -6.53
CA TYR A 24 -4.22 1.44 -5.99
C TYR A 24 -4.43 1.61 -4.48
N TRP A 25 -3.34 1.79 -3.73
CA TRP A 25 -3.41 2.01 -2.28
C TRP A 25 -4.01 3.36 -1.90
N SER A 26 -3.68 4.41 -2.66
CA SER A 26 -4.30 5.74 -2.53
C SER A 26 -5.82 5.67 -2.73
N ASP A 27 -6.29 4.91 -3.72
CA ASP A 27 -7.72 4.70 -3.98
C ASP A 27 -8.37 3.85 -2.89
N ARG A 28 -7.73 2.73 -2.52
CA ARG A 28 -8.19 1.79 -1.49
C ARG A 28 -8.42 2.45 -0.13
N TRP A 29 -7.49 3.31 0.29
CA TRP A 29 -7.59 4.06 1.54
C TRP A 29 -8.32 5.39 1.39
N ASN A 30 -8.69 5.76 0.17
CA ASN A 30 -9.29 7.03 -0.20
C ASN A 30 -8.48 8.23 0.34
N VAL A 31 -7.15 8.15 0.22
CA VAL A 31 -6.22 9.20 0.63
C VAL A 31 -5.41 9.67 -0.57
N PRO A 32 -4.94 10.93 -0.62
CA PRO A 32 -4.07 11.38 -1.69
C PRO A 32 -2.73 10.62 -1.68
N ARG A 33 -2.14 10.40 -2.87
CA ARG A 33 -0.82 9.76 -3.01
C ARG A 33 0.25 10.37 -2.10
N GLN A 34 0.20 11.69 -1.86
CA GLN A 34 1.15 12.35 -0.97
C GLN A 34 1.05 11.87 0.48
N HIS A 35 -0.14 11.60 0.99
CA HIS A 35 -0.32 11.00 2.31
C HIS A 35 0.23 9.57 2.37
N VAL A 36 0.05 8.79 1.31
CA VAL A 36 0.63 7.44 1.21
C VAL A 36 2.17 7.53 1.24
N VAL A 37 2.76 8.44 0.45
CA VAL A 37 4.22 8.64 0.43
C VAL A 37 4.76 9.15 1.77
N ASP A 38 4.04 10.06 2.44
CA ASP A 38 4.43 10.57 3.77
C ASP A 38 4.38 9.46 4.81
N ALA A 39 3.29 8.68 4.82
CA ALA A 39 3.17 7.50 5.67
C ALA A 39 4.31 6.52 5.39
N ILE A 40 4.58 6.17 4.13
CA ILE A 40 5.68 5.28 3.75
C ILE A 40 7.05 5.82 4.22
N ARG A 41 7.28 7.13 4.13
CA ARG A 41 8.52 7.74 4.66
C ARG A 41 8.63 7.64 6.18
N ARG A 42 7.52 7.63 6.89
CA ARG A 42 7.46 7.60 8.35
C ARG A 42 7.58 6.20 8.93
N VAL A 43 6.95 5.20 8.30
CA VAL A 43 6.83 3.83 8.84
C VAL A 43 7.40 2.74 7.93
N GLY A 44 7.76 3.07 6.69
CA GLY A 44 8.26 2.14 5.68
C GLY A 44 7.20 1.75 4.64
N ASP A 45 7.59 0.97 3.63
CA ASP A 45 6.72 0.51 2.55
C ASP A 45 5.70 -0.57 2.98
N GLN A 46 5.63 -0.93 4.26
CA GLN A 46 4.70 -1.91 4.77
C GLN A 46 3.25 -1.41 4.73
N VAL A 47 2.36 -2.18 4.09
CA VAL A 47 0.94 -1.85 3.96
C VAL A 47 0.28 -1.69 5.32
N HIS A 48 0.56 -2.60 6.25
CA HIS A 48 -0.04 -2.58 7.59
C HIS A 48 0.37 -1.33 8.37
N ASP A 49 1.67 -1.02 8.40
CA ASP A 49 2.17 0.18 9.06
C ASP A 49 1.62 1.45 8.41
N VAL A 50 1.55 1.52 7.09
CA VAL A 50 1.00 2.67 6.35
C VAL A 50 -0.49 2.83 6.63
N ALA A 51 -1.26 1.74 6.61
CA ALA A 51 -2.66 1.73 6.98
C ALA A 51 -2.86 2.24 8.43
N GLN A 52 -2.05 1.75 9.37
CA GLN A 52 -2.07 2.17 10.77
C GLN A 52 -1.71 3.66 10.90
N ALA A 53 -0.69 4.14 10.19
CA ALA A 53 -0.29 5.54 10.17
C ALA A 53 -1.37 6.46 9.58
N LEU A 54 -2.17 5.93 8.63
CA LEU A 54 -3.30 6.62 8.02
C LEU A 54 -4.62 6.44 8.81
N GLY A 55 -4.65 5.61 9.86
CA GLY A 55 -5.85 5.30 10.63
C GLY A 55 -6.89 4.50 9.84
N LYS A 56 -6.45 3.63 8.94
CA LYS A 56 -7.26 2.80 8.04
C LYS A 56 -7.09 1.31 8.38
N GLU A 57 -7.42 0.91 9.61
CA GLU A 57 -7.49 -0.50 10.02
C GLU A 57 -8.73 -1.22 9.46
#